data_AF-A0A485BM87-F1
#
_entry.id   AF-A0A485BM87-F1
#
_cell.length_a   1.000
_cell.length_b   1.000
_cell.length_c   1.000
_cell.angle_alpha   90.00
_cell.angle_beta   90.00
_cell.angle_gamma   90.00
#
_symmetry.space_group_name_H-M   'P 1'
#
loop_
_entity.id
_entity.type
_entity.pdbx_description
1 polymer ?
#
loop_
_entity_poly.entity_id
_entity_poly.type
_entity_poly.pdbx_seq_one_letter_code
_entity_poly.pdbx_strand_id
1 'polypeptide(L)'
;MLNAEEMGISSKNVDQMAAKPSNPDIAHLLGSEGDFGKDLKLDNKWAFNIIKQVGNYQESFDRNVGKDSALKIARGQNALWNQGGIQYAPPVR
;
A
#
# COMPACT_ATOMS: atom_id res chain seq x y z
N MET A 1 0.94 2.70 -2.22
CA MET A 1 0.53 1.32 -2.57
C MET A 1 1.59 0.29 -2.23
N LEU A 2 2.86 0.46 -2.67
CA LEU A 2 3.95 -0.46 -2.31
C LEU A 2 4.24 -0.51 -0.80
N ASN A 3 4.38 0.64 -0.13
CA ASN A 3 4.50 0.69 1.34
C ASN A 3 3.35 -0.05 2.05
N ALA A 4 2.13 0.00 1.49
CA ALA A 4 1.00 -0.71 2.06
C ALA A 4 1.15 -2.24 1.93
N GLU A 5 1.61 -2.73 0.78
CA GLU A 5 1.92 -4.16 0.60
C GLU A 5 3.04 -4.62 1.54
N GLU A 6 4.12 -3.85 1.63
CA GLU A 6 5.25 -4.15 2.51
C GLU A 6 4.84 -4.18 3.98
N MET A 7 3.91 -3.31 4.39
CA MET A 7 3.35 -3.27 5.74
C MET A 7 2.16 -4.25 5.95
N GLY A 8 1.81 -5.07 4.96
CA GLY A 8 0.69 -6.02 5.05
C GLY A 8 -0.70 -5.38 5.12
N ILE A 9 -0.82 -4.11 4.71
CA ILE A 9 -2.08 -3.37 4.62
C ILE A 9 -2.72 -3.67 3.26
N SER A 10 -3.99 -4.02 3.26
CA SER A 10 -4.82 -4.36 2.10
C SER A 10 -6.15 -3.62 2.15
N SER A 11 -6.91 -3.65 1.06
CA SER A 11 -8.27 -3.10 1.02
C SER A 11 -9.20 -3.67 2.10
N LYS A 12 -8.90 -4.88 2.59
CA LYS A 12 -9.70 -5.62 3.58
C LYS A 12 -9.42 -5.26 5.03
N ASN A 13 -8.19 -4.87 5.36
CA ASN A 13 -7.79 -4.58 6.75
C ASN A 13 -7.42 -3.11 6.98
N VAL A 14 -7.45 -2.25 5.95
CA VAL A 14 -7.04 -0.85 6.07
C VAL A 14 -7.82 -0.07 7.14
N ASP A 15 -9.13 -0.33 7.34
CA ASP A 15 -9.90 0.33 8.40
C ASP A 15 -9.40 -0.06 9.80
N GLN A 16 -9.11 -1.35 10.00
CA GLN A 16 -8.57 -1.86 11.25
C GLN A 16 -7.18 -1.29 11.52
N MET A 17 -6.33 -1.26 10.50
CA MET A 17 -4.95 -0.76 10.60
C MET A 17 -4.93 0.75 10.86
N ALA A 18 -5.88 1.52 10.29
CA ALA A 18 -6.01 2.94 10.55
C ALA A 18 -6.53 3.24 11.97
N ALA A 19 -7.48 2.43 12.47
CA ALA A 19 -8.05 2.59 13.79
C ALA A 19 -7.08 2.20 14.92
N LYS A 20 -6.21 1.22 14.67
CA LYS A 20 -5.18 0.75 15.62
C LYS A 20 -3.85 0.47 14.90
N PRO A 21 -3.09 1.52 14.56
CA PRO A 21 -1.77 1.36 13.94
C PRO A 21 -0.85 0.56 14.87
N SER A 22 -0.18 -0.46 14.34
CA SER A 22 0.76 -1.27 15.12
C SER A 22 2.13 -0.61 15.29
N ASN A 23 2.45 0.42 14.49
CA ASN A 23 3.67 1.20 14.58
C ASN A 23 3.46 2.64 14.00
N PRO A 24 4.40 3.57 14.24
CA PRO A 24 4.31 4.94 13.73
C PRO A 24 4.29 5.04 12.20
N ASP A 25 5.05 4.19 11.49
CA ASP A 25 5.10 4.23 10.01
C ASP A 25 3.71 3.97 9.38
N ILE A 26 2.91 3.06 9.97
CA ILE A 26 1.53 2.80 9.56
C ILE A 26 0.63 3.99 9.89
N ALA A 27 0.82 4.62 11.05
CA ALA A 27 0.05 5.80 11.44
C ALA A 27 0.30 6.98 10.49
N HIS A 28 1.56 7.20 10.10
CA HIS A 28 1.95 8.21 9.11
C HIS A 28 1.38 7.91 7.72
N LEU A 29 1.52 6.67 7.25
CA LEU A 29 1.00 6.29 5.95
C LEU A 29 -0.52 6.44 5.85
N LEU A 30 -1.27 6.03 6.88
CA LEU A 30 -2.74 6.04 6.87
C LEU A 30 -3.34 7.39 7.29
N GLY A 31 -2.51 8.37 7.66
CA GLY A 31 -2.94 9.72 8.01
C GLY A 31 -3.56 9.83 9.40
N SER A 32 -3.26 8.88 10.30
CA SER A 32 -3.63 8.95 11.72
C SER A 32 -2.68 9.86 12.50
N GLU A 33 -1.44 10.01 12.04
CA GLU A 33 -0.43 10.92 12.60
C GLU A 33 0.37 11.62 11.50
N GLY A 34 0.91 12.80 11.79
CA GLY A 34 1.66 13.63 10.81
C GLY A 34 0.75 14.48 9.91
N ASP A 35 1.37 15.21 8.99
CA ASP A 35 0.71 16.20 8.12
C ASP A 35 1.11 16.08 6.64
N PHE A 36 1.64 14.91 6.23
CA PHE A 36 2.19 14.67 4.90
C PHE A 36 1.20 14.95 3.75
N GLY A 37 -0.11 14.80 4.00
CA GLY A 37 -1.14 15.16 3.02
C GLY A 37 -1.10 16.65 2.64
N LYS A 38 -0.77 17.54 3.57
CA LYS A 38 -0.73 19.00 3.33
C LYS A 38 0.33 19.38 2.30
N ASP A 39 1.52 18.76 2.38
CA ASP A 39 2.60 18.99 1.42
C ASP A 39 2.23 18.51 0.02
N LEU A 40 1.42 17.45 -0.06
CA LEU A 40 0.84 16.95 -1.30
C LEU A 40 -0.40 17.73 -1.76
N LYS A 41 -0.89 18.69 -0.97
CA LYS A 41 -2.17 19.40 -1.17
C LYS A 41 -3.38 18.46 -1.25
N LEU A 42 -3.34 17.39 -0.46
CA LEU A 42 -4.38 16.37 -0.34
C LEU A 42 -4.85 16.25 1.11
N ASP A 43 -5.96 15.54 1.30
CA ASP A 43 -6.37 15.10 2.63
C ASP A 43 -5.32 14.15 3.23
N ASN A 44 -5.09 14.20 4.55
CA ASN A 44 -4.11 13.34 5.22
C ASN A 44 -4.41 11.84 5.03
N LYS A 45 -5.67 11.47 4.83
CA LYS A 45 -6.08 10.08 4.56
C LYS A 45 -5.95 9.70 3.09
N TRP A 46 -5.15 10.43 2.28
CA TRP A 46 -4.96 10.13 0.86
C TRP A 46 -4.56 8.67 0.61
N ALA A 47 -3.58 8.15 1.37
CA ALA A 47 -3.09 6.79 1.17
C ALA A 47 -4.11 5.76 1.65
N PHE A 48 -4.79 6.02 2.78
CA PHE A 48 -5.94 5.23 3.25
C PHE A 48 -7.00 5.12 2.15
N ASN A 49 -7.39 6.24 1.55
CA ASN A 49 -8.42 6.28 0.50
C ASN A 49 -8.00 5.47 -0.74
N ILE A 50 -6.74 5.57 -1.17
CA ILE A 50 -6.21 4.76 -2.28
C ILE A 50 -6.30 3.27 -1.94
N ILE A 51 -5.76 2.85 -0.79
CA ILE A 51 -5.76 1.44 -0.40
C ILE A 51 -7.19 0.91 -0.25
N LYS A 52 -8.11 1.73 0.28
CA LYS A 52 -9.51 1.36 0.44
C LYS A 52 -10.21 1.12 -0.89
N GLN A 53 -9.92 1.94 -1.90
CA GLN A 53 -10.59 1.87 -3.21
C GLN A 53 -9.95 0.86 -4.15
N VAL A 54 -8.62 0.82 -4.24
CA VAL A 54 -7.88 0.02 -5.23
C VAL A 54 -6.96 -1.02 -4.61
N GLY A 55 -6.94 -1.16 -3.29
CA GLY A 55 -6.04 -2.10 -2.60
C GLY A 55 -4.58 -1.68 -2.65
N ASN A 56 -3.72 -2.54 -2.11
CA ASN A 56 -2.27 -2.41 -2.22
C ASN A 56 -1.76 -2.85 -3.61
N TYR A 57 -0.44 -2.78 -3.80
CA TYR A 57 0.15 -3.08 -5.10
C TYR A 57 -0.05 -4.55 -5.51
N GLN A 58 0.13 -5.51 -4.60
CA GLN A 58 -0.19 -6.92 -4.85
C GLN A 58 -1.64 -7.13 -5.29
N GLU A 59 -2.62 -6.56 -4.59
CA GLU A 59 -4.04 -6.71 -4.94
C GLU A 59 -4.33 -6.18 -6.35
N SER A 60 -3.72 -5.05 -6.70
CA SER A 60 -3.86 -4.48 -8.04
C SER A 60 -3.13 -5.30 -9.10
N PHE A 61 -1.96 -5.86 -8.80
CA PHE A 61 -1.23 -6.73 -9.71
C PHE A 61 -1.98 -8.03 -9.96
N ASP A 62 -2.37 -8.73 -8.88
CA ASP A 62 -3.00 -10.05 -8.92
C ASP A 62 -4.30 -10.03 -9.73
N ARG A 63 -5.15 -8.99 -9.56
CA ARG A 63 -6.42 -8.88 -10.29
C ARG A 63 -6.26 -8.61 -11.79
N ASN A 64 -5.26 -7.81 -12.16
CA ASN A 64 -5.18 -7.24 -13.51
C ASN A 64 -4.29 -8.06 -14.44
N VAL A 65 -3.15 -8.52 -13.93
CA VAL A 65 -2.13 -9.21 -14.72
C VAL A 65 -1.60 -10.48 -14.06
N GLY A 66 -1.78 -10.62 -12.75
CA GLY A 66 -1.25 -11.73 -11.97
C GLY A 66 -2.15 -12.95 -11.96
N LYS A 67 -2.05 -13.72 -10.87
CA LYS A 67 -2.68 -15.03 -10.70
C LYS A 67 -4.21 -15.03 -10.82
N ASP A 68 -4.87 -13.89 -10.58
CA ASP A 68 -6.33 -13.78 -10.63
C ASP A 68 -6.82 -13.24 -11.99
N SER A 69 -5.90 -12.81 -12.86
CA SER A 69 -6.20 -12.37 -14.23
C SER A 69 -6.16 -13.52 -15.25
N ALA A 70 -6.56 -13.25 -16.49
CA ALA A 70 -6.38 -14.21 -17.60
C ALA A 70 -4.91 -14.38 -18.03
N LEU A 71 -4.04 -13.40 -17.74
CA LEU A 71 -2.65 -13.39 -18.18
C LEU A 71 -1.73 -14.25 -17.31
N LYS A 72 -2.08 -14.47 -16.05
CA LYS A 72 -1.36 -15.33 -15.09
C LYS A 72 0.15 -15.02 -14.99
N ILE A 73 0.51 -13.74 -15.07
CA ILE A 73 1.91 -13.29 -15.02
C ILE A 73 2.44 -13.45 -13.59
N ALA A 74 3.58 -14.12 -13.44
CA ALA A 74 4.28 -14.19 -12.16
C ALA A 74 4.92 -12.83 -11.81
N ARG A 75 5.02 -12.50 -10.51
CA ARG A 75 5.56 -11.21 -10.05
C ARG A 75 6.95 -10.91 -10.63
N GLY A 76 7.88 -11.86 -10.55
CA GLY A 76 9.25 -11.69 -11.06
C GLY A 76 9.87 -10.38 -10.56
N GLN A 77 10.36 -9.55 -11.50
CA GLN A 77 10.90 -8.22 -11.18
C GLN A 77 9.91 -7.29 -10.48
N ASN A 78 8.60 -7.48 -10.68
CA ASN A 78 7.57 -6.69 -10.00
C ASN A 78 7.29 -7.16 -8.55
N ALA A 79 8.02 -8.13 -8.02
CA ALA A 79 8.00 -8.43 -6.59
C ALA A 79 8.56 -7.26 -5.77
N LEU A 80 8.27 -7.25 -4.47
CA LEU A 80 8.90 -6.31 -3.56
C LEU A 80 10.42 -6.51 -3.54
N TRP A 81 11.16 -5.44 -3.26
CA TRP A 81 12.61 -5.47 -3.14
C TRP A 81 13.12 -6.53 -2.15
N ASN A 82 12.42 -6.72 -1.03
CA ASN A 82 12.74 -7.73 0.00
C ASN A 82 12.23 -9.14 -0.34
N GLN A 83 11.59 -9.32 -1.50
CA GLN A 83 11.09 -10.58 -2.04
C GLN A 83 11.74 -10.93 -3.39
N GLY A 84 12.92 -10.34 -3.68
CA GLY A 84 13.69 -10.63 -4.88
C GLY A 84 13.26 -9.87 -6.14
N GLY A 85 12.40 -8.86 -6.01
CA GLY A 85 12.06 -7.95 -7.09
C GLY A 85 12.76 -6.58 -6.97
N ILE A 86 12.27 -5.60 -7.73
CA ILE A 86 12.85 -4.25 -7.78
C ILE A 86 11.88 -3.16 -7.32
N GLN A 87 10.67 -3.53 -6.89
CA GLN A 87 9.69 -2.56 -6.42
C GLN A 87 10.03 -2.13 -4.99
N TYR A 88 10.56 -0.91 -4.87
CA TYR A 88 10.90 -0.26 -3.61
C TYR A 88 10.19 1.09 -3.53
N ALA A 89 9.51 1.35 -2.42
CA ALA A 89 8.91 2.65 -2.16
C ALA A 89 9.74 3.45 -1.17
N PRO A 90 9.93 4.76 -1.39
CA PRO A 90 10.45 5.64 -0.37
C PRO A 90 9.55 5.61 0.88
N PRO A 91 10.15 5.66 2.09
CA PRO A 91 9.38 5.68 3.33
C PRO A 91 8.55 6.98 3.40
N VAL A 92 7.29 6.86 3.81
CA VAL A 92 6.42 8.00 4.12
C VAL A 92 6.58 8.29 5.60
N ARG A 93 7.27 9.39 5.92
CA ARG A 93 7.58 9.85 7.28
C ARG A 93 7.31 11.34 7.38
#